data_AF-M6VB50-F1
#
_entry.id   AF-M6VB50-F1
#
_cell.length_a   1.000
_cell.length_b   1.000
_cell.length_c   1.000
_cell.angle_alpha   90.00
_cell.angle_beta   90.00
_cell.angle_gamma   90.00
#
_symmetry.space_group_name_H-M   'P 1'
#
loop_
_entity.id
_entity.type
_entity.pdbx_description
1 polymer ?
#
loop_
_entity_poly.entity_id
_entity_poly.type
_entity_poly.pdbx_seq_one_letter_code
_entity_poly.pdbx_strand_id
1 'polypeptide(L)'
;MKIKTIEFNHGPVSIYAHSFESEAVTMHVKGFLNTFREFQNVTHELTPGLGRVTICSANPSVIPFEFSDSIGTLHLHFSTGRTAIDQDVVLSALQNPEKKIAANRLINAIRNLIKLNQPEFVSA
;
A
#
# COMPACT_ATOMS: atom_id res chain seq x y z
N MET A 1 -10.29 9.30 -4.33
CA MET A 1 -9.34 8.48 -3.54
C MET A 1 -9.10 9.20 -2.22
N LYS A 2 -8.99 8.48 -1.09
CA LYS A 2 -8.51 9.10 0.16
C LYS A 2 -7.02 8.80 0.32
N ILE A 3 -6.22 9.84 0.47
CA ILE A 3 -4.81 9.73 0.85
C ILE A 3 -4.66 10.39 2.22
N LYS A 4 -4.02 9.70 3.16
CA LYS A 4 -3.56 10.30 4.41
C LYS A 4 -2.05 10.18 4.47
N THR A 5 -1.37 11.30 4.61
CA THR A 5 0.07 11.35 4.80
C THR A 5 0.34 11.74 6.25
N ILE A 6 1.23 10.99 6.91
CA ILE A 6 1.79 11.37 8.20
C ILE A 6 3.29 11.48 8.01
N GLU A 7 3.86 12.58 8.47
CA GLU A 7 5.29 12.80 8.54
C GLU A 7 5.71 12.80 10.02
N PHE A 8 6.71 11.99 10.35
CA PHE A 8 7.34 11.97 11.66
C PHE A 8 8.80 12.39 11.52
N ASN A 9 9.16 13.48 12.20
CA ASN A 9 10.51 14.05 12.15
C ASN A 9 11.15 14.05 13.54
N HIS A 10 12.36 13.50 13.64
CA HIS A 10 13.18 13.57 14.85
C HIS A 10 14.65 13.80 14.48
N GLY A 11 15.11 15.05 14.63
CA GLY A 11 16.47 15.45 14.26
C GLY A 11 16.73 15.24 12.76
N PRO A 12 17.77 14.50 12.35
CA PRO A 12 18.06 14.23 10.94
C PRO A 12 17.22 13.08 10.35
N VAL A 13 16.30 12.49 11.13
CA VAL A 13 15.49 11.35 10.71
C VAL A 13 14.08 11.83 10.39
N SER A 14 13.63 11.55 9.17
CA SER A 14 12.27 11.79 8.70
C SER A 14 11.65 10.49 8.21
N ILE A 15 10.43 10.19 8.64
CA ILE A 15 9.65 9.02 8.20
C ILE A 15 8.32 9.52 7.65
N TYR A 16 8.02 9.12 6.43
CA TYR A 16 6.80 9.43 5.71
C TYR A 16 5.95 8.16 5.61
N ALA A 17 4.71 8.25 6.09
CA ALA A 17 3.72 7.20 5.97
C ALA A 17 2.56 7.68 5.09
N HIS A 18 2.39 7.06 3.92
CA HIS A 18 1.32 7.37 2.97
C HIS A 18 0.30 6.24 2.95
N SER A 19 -0.90 6.54 3.43
CA SER A 19 -2.03 5.63 3.45
C SER A 19 -2.97 5.91 2.27
N PHE A 20 -3.21 4.89 1.44
CA PHE A 20 -4.10 4.95 0.28
C PHE A 20 -5.34 4.08 0.50
N GLU A 21 -6.52 4.67 0.27
CA GLU A 21 -7.80 3.99 0.31
C GLU A 21 -8.63 4.34 -0.93
N SER A 22 -8.97 3.30 -1.71
CA SER A 22 -9.88 3.38 -2.85
C SER A 22 -10.39 1.99 -3.24
N GLU A 23 -11.42 1.97 -4.09
CA GLU A 23 -11.96 0.73 -4.67
C GLU A 23 -10.88 -0.05 -5.45
N ALA A 24 -10.14 0.64 -6.32
CA ALA A 24 -9.05 0.07 -7.10
C ALA A 24 -7.91 -0.46 -6.20
N VAL A 25 -7.51 0.29 -5.16
CA VAL A 25 -6.51 -0.16 -4.18
C VAL A 25 -6.99 -1.44 -3.51
N THR A 26 -8.24 -1.47 -3.07
CA THR A 26 -8.82 -2.64 -2.38
C THR A 26 -8.81 -3.89 -3.28
N MET A 27 -9.17 -3.74 -4.56
CA MET A 27 -9.14 -4.86 -5.51
C MET A 27 -7.74 -5.44 -5.68
N HIS A 28 -6.71 -4.59 -5.76
CA HIS A 28 -5.33 -5.05 -5.90
C HIS A 28 -4.75 -5.63 -4.60
N VAL A 29 -5.12 -5.10 -3.44
CA VAL A 29 -4.78 -5.69 -2.13
C VAL A 29 -5.38 -7.09 -2.01
N LYS A 30 -6.67 -7.26 -2.35
CA LYS A 30 -7.34 -8.56 -2.39
C LYS A 30 -6.61 -9.54 -3.30
N GLY A 31 -6.24 -9.10 -4.50
CA GLY A 31 -5.46 -9.91 -5.45
C GLY A 31 -4.10 -10.34 -4.90
N PHE A 32 -3.41 -9.45 -4.16
CA PHE A 32 -2.14 -9.77 -3.51
C PHE A 32 -2.30 -10.77 -2.36
N LEU A 33 -3.25 -10.55 -1.45
CA LEU A 33 -3.50 -11.45 -0.33
C LEU A 33 -3.90 -12.86 -0.79
N ASN A 34 -4.59 -12.97 -1.92
CA ASN A 34 -4.96 -14.27 -2.49
C ASN A 34 -3.76 -15.16 -2.88
N THR A 35 -2.56 -14.59 -2.98
CA THR A 35 -1.31 -15.35 -3.19
C THR A 35 -0.79 -16.04 -1.92
N PHE A 36 -1.39 -15.75 -0.76
CA PHE A 36 -1.09 -16.40 0.50
C PHE A 36 -2.23 -17.37 0.82
N ARG A 37 -1.90 -18.65 1.00
CA ARG A 37 -2.89 -19.71 1.28
C ARG A 37 -3.78 -19.37 2.47
N GLU A 38 -3.19 -18.77 3.49
CA GLU A 38 -3.85 -18.35 4.74
C GLU A 38 -5.01 -17.38 4.51
N PHE A 39 -4.94 -16.57 3.45
CA PHE A 39 -5.93 -15.54 3.16
C PHE A 39 -6.92 -15.93 2.06
N GLN A 40 -6.72 -17.04 1.34
CA GLN A 40 -7.61 -17.47 0.25
C GLN A 40 -9.06 -17.70 0.72
N ASN A 41 -9.24 -18.17 1.95
CA ASN A 41 -10.56 -18.45 2.50
C ASN A 41 -11.29 -17.20 2.98
N VAL A 42 -10.61 -16.07 3.14
CA VAL A 42 -11.20 -14.80 3.60
C VAL A 42 -11.16 -13.72 2.53
N THR A 43 -10.38 -13.91 1.46
CA THR A 43 -10.29 -12.95 0.35
C THR A 43 -11.63 -12.72 -0.34
N HIS A 44 -12.52 -13.71 -0.36
CA HIS A 44 -13.84 -13.57 -0.95
C HIS A 44 -14.75 -12.58 -0.19
N GLU A 45 -14.61 -12.48 1.14
CA GLU A 45 -15.35 -11.56 2.01
C GLU A 45 -14.87 -10.10 1.88
N LEU A 46 -13.72 -9.87 1.26
CA LEU A 46 -13.18 -8.52 1.06
C LEU A 46 -14.00 -7.80 -0.01
N THR A 47 -14.77 -6.79 0.39
CA THR A 47 -15.50 -5.89 -0.52
C THR A 47 -14.63 -4.69 -0.91
N PRO A 48 -14.77 -4.18 -2.15
CA PRO A 48 -14.05 -2.99 -2.59
C PRO A 48 -14.34 -1.76 -1.70
N GLY A 49 -13.30 -1.01 -1.33
CA GLY A 49 -13.39 0.19 -0.47
C GLY A 49 -13.00 -0.01 1.00
N LEU A 50 -12.71 -1.24 1.44
CA LEU A 50 -12.31 -1.57 2.81
C LEU A 50 -10.79 -1.79 2.99
N GLY A 51 -10.05 -1.93 1.89
CA GLY A 51 -8.61 -2.17 1.92
C GLY A 51 -7.82 -0.87 1.97
N ARG A 52 -6.78 -0.85 2.82
CA ARG A 52 -5.86 0.27 2.96
C ARG A 52 -4.43 -0.20 2.77
N VAL A 53 -3.64 0.57 2.03
CA VAL A 53 -2.20 0.34 1.89
C VAL A 53 -1.47 1.52 2.48
N THR A 54 -0.63 1.25 3.48
CA THR A 54 0.27 2.25 4.05
C THR A 54 1.68 1.96 3.55
N ILE A 55 2.32 2.98 2.99
CA ILE A 55 3.70 2.90 2.53
C ILE A 55 4.55 3.75 3.45
N CYS A 56 5.53 3.12 4.10
CA CYS A 56 6.47 3.79 4.98
C CYS A 56 7.81 3.98 4.27
N SER A 57 8.34 5.19 4.33
CA SER A 57 9.59 5.57 3.66
C SER A 57 10.38 6.56 4.50
N ALA A 58 11.71 6.43 4.50
CA ALA A 58 12.61 7.47 5.02
C ALA A 58 12.94 8.57 3.97
N ASN A 59 12.47 8.40 2.74
CA ASN A 59 12.67 9.32 1.63
C ASN A 59 11.34 10.03 1.26
N PRO A 60 11.29 11.37 1.29
CA PRO A 60 10.08 12.15 0.93
C PRO A 60 9.69 12.01 -0.54
N SER A 61 10.63 11.70 -1.44
CA SER A 61 10.41 11.56 -2.89
C SER A 61 9.85 10.18 -3.28
N VAL A 62 9.40 9.38 -2.32
CA VAL A 62 8.79 8.08 -2.62
C VAL A 62 7.50 8.20 -3.41
N ILE A 63 6.86 9.37 -3.46
CA ILE A 63 5.82 9.70 -4.43
C ILE A 63 6.49 10.54 -5.55
N PRO A 64 6.48 10.12 -6.83
CA PRO A 64 5.54 9.21 -7.51
C PRO A 64 6.03 7.75 -7.74
N PHE A 65 6.83 7.20 -6.83
CA PHE A 65 7.34 5.83 -6.86
C PHE A 65 8.17 5.54 -8.12
N GLU A 66 9.11 6.39 -8.50
CA GLU A 66 9.94 6.10 -9.70
C GLU A 66 10.84 4.87 -9.52
N PHE A 67 11.21 4.56 -8.27
CA PHE A 67 12.08 3.43 -7.93
C PHE A 67 11.41 2.57 -6.86
N SER A 68 11.06 1.33 -7.20
CA SER A 68 10.52 0.34 -6.25
C SER A 68 11.50 -0.01 -5.13
N ASP A 69 12.79 0.20 -5.39
CA ASP A 69 13.89 -0.30 -4.56
C ASP A 69 14.15 0.57 -3.32
N SER A 70 13.56 1.77 -3.26
CA SER A 70 13.59 2.66 -2.10
C SER A 70 12.37 2.53 -1.19
N ILE A 71 11.36 1.74 -1.60
CA ILE A 71 10.18 1.47 -0.78
C ILE A 71 10.54 0.40 0.24
N GLY A 72 10.76 0.81 1.49
CA GLY A 72 11.22 -0.07 2.56
C GLY A 72 10.23 -1.19 2.89
N THR A 73 8.95 -0.86 3.12
CA THR A 73 7.92 -1.83 3.49
C THR A 73 6.54 -1.31 3.09
N LEU A 74 5.72 -2.19 2.51
CA LEU A 74 4.28 -1.95 2.34
C LEU A 74 3.55 -2.60 3.51
N HIS A 75 2.84 -1.82 4.29
CA HIS A 75 1.94 -2.33 5.31
C HIS A 75 0.52 -2.41 4.72
N LEU A 76 0.06 -3.64 4.50
CA LEU A 76 -1.28 -3.91 4.00
C LEU A 76 -2.21 -4.10 5.18
N HIS A 77 -3.22 -3.24 5.28
CA HIS A 77 -4.27 -3.38 6.27
C HIS A 77 -5.61 -3.67 5.58
N PHE A 78 -6.34 -4.63 6.12
CA PHE A 78 -7.69 -4.94 5.71
C PHE A 78 -8.58 -5.15 6.93
N SER A 79 -9.83 -4.69 6.86
CA SER A 79 -10.83 -5.01 7.87
C SER A 79 -12.25 -5.11 7.28
N THR A 80 -12.99 -6.19 7.60
CA THR A 80 -14.44 -6.28 7.39
C THR A 80 -15.24 -5.74 8.59
N GLY A 81 -14.57 -5.27 9.64
CA GLY A 81 -15.16 -5.01 10.95
C GLY A 81 -15.39 -6.26 11.80
N ARG A 82 -15.39 -7.47 11.21
CA ARG A 82 -15.37 -8.75 11.93
C ARG A 82 -13.98 -9.38 11.95
N THR A 83 -13.26 -9.25 10.86
CA THR A 83 -11.92 -9.81 10.67
C THR A 83 -10.99 -8.68 10.21
N ALA A 84 -9.83 -8.56 10.85
CA ALA A 84 -8.77 -7.67 10.43
C ALA A 84 -7.53 -8.49 10.04
N ILE A 85 -6.84 -8.03 9.00
CA ILE A 85 -5.59 -8.63 8.51
C ILE A 85 -4.59 -7.50 8.35
N ASP A 86 -3.44 -7.67 8.99
CA ASP A 86 -2.30 -6.78 8.88
C ASP A 86 -1.11 -7.58 8.35
N GLN A 87 -0.52 -7.11 7.26
CA GLN A 87 0.59 -7.79 6.61
C GLN A 87 1.66 -6.80 6.20
N ASP A 88 2.84 -6.96 6.78
CA ASP A 88 4.06 -6.30 6.30
C ASP A 88 4.64 -7.03 5.10
N VAL A 89 4.92 -6.27 4.05
CA VAL A 89 5.51 -6.77 2.81
C VAL A 89 6.79 -6.00 2.52
N VAL A 90 7.91 -6.68 2.72
CA VAL A 90 9.22 -6.19 2.30
C VAL A 90 9.43 -6.60 0.85
N LEU A 91 9.32 -5.64 -0.07
CA LEU A 91 9.34 -5.90 -1.52
C LEU A 91 10.61 -6.62 -1.97
N SER A 92 11.77 -6.24 -1.42
CA SER A 92 13.07 -6.87 -1.71
C SER A 92 13.16 -8.33 -1.25
N ALA A 93 12.36 -8.73 -0.25
CA ALA A 93 12.34 -10.09 0.29
C ALA A 93 11.36 -11.02 -0.46
N LEU A 94 10.50 -10.48 -1.34
CA LEU A 94 9.60 -11.31 -2.14
C LEU A 94 10.42 -12.12 -3.15
N GLN A 95 10.53 -13.44 -2.97
CA GLN A 95 11.19 -14.33 -3.94
C GLN A 95 10.21 -15.01 -4.91
N ASN A 96 8.96 -15.22 -4.47
CA ASN A 96 7.93 -15.90 -5.27
C ASN A 96 7.47 -15.00 -6.45
N PRO A 97 7.52 -15.50 -7.70
CA PRO A 97 7.14 -14.73 -8.90
C PRO A 97 5.69 -14.24 -8.91
N GLU A 98 4.75 -15.05 -8.43
CA GLU A 98 3.32 -14.69 -8.35
C GLU A 98 3.12 -13.53 -7.38
N LYS A 99 3.77 -13.60 -6.21
CA LYS A 99 3.75 -12.51 -5.22
C LYS A 99 4.36 -11.22 -5.78
N LYS A 100 5.48 -11.32 -6.51
CA LYS A 100 6.10 -10.17 -7.20
C LYS A 100 5.15 -9.53 -8.21
N ILE A 101 4.49 -10.32 -9.05
CA ILE A 101 3.54 -9.83 -10.04
C ILE A 101 2.37 -9.12 -9.36
N ALA A 102 1.82 -9.70 -8.30
CA ALA A 102 0.71 -9.11 -7.58
C ALA A 102 1.11 -7.80 -6.87
N ALA A 103 2.30 -7.75 -6.25
CA ALA A 103 2.83 -6.53 -5.64
C ALA A 103 3.02 -5.42 -6.68
N ASN A 104 3.58 -5.75 -7.85
CA ASN A 104 3.77 -4.78 -8.94
C ASN A 104 2.44 -4.22 -9.46
N ARG A 105 1.40 -5.05 -9.57
CA ARG A 105 0.05 -4.58 -9.94
C ARG A 105 -0.50 -3.58 -8.92
N LEU A 106 -0.32 -3.86 -7.62
CA LEU A 106 -0.74 -2.96 -6.55
C LEU A 106 0.01 -1.62 -6.61
N ILE A 107 1.33 -1.65 -6.73
CA ILE A 107 2.17 -0.43 -6.83
C ILE A 107 1.76 0.40 -8.05
N ASN A 108 1.56 -0.24 -9.20
CA ASN A 108 1.12 0.46 -10.42
C ASN A 108 -0.26 1.10 -10.25
N ALA A 109 -1.20 0.45 -9.58
CA ALA A 109 -2.50 1.02 -9.29
C ALA A 109 -2.41 2.26 -8.40
N ILE A 110 -1.61 2.20 -7.33
CA ILE A 110 -1.36 3.35 -6.46
C ILE A 110 -0.71 4.49 -7.26
N ARG A 111 0.30 4.20 -8.09
CA ARG A 111 0.96 5.19 -8.95
C ARG A 111 -0.03 5.85 -9.91
N ASN A 112 -0.88 5.08 -10.57
CA ASN A 112 -1.89 5.59 -11.48
C ASN A 112 -2.89 6.49 -10.74
N LEU A 113 -3.31 6.08 -9.55
CA LEU A 113 -4.23 6.87 -8.74
C LEU A 113 -3.62 8.19 -8.27
N ILE A 114 -2.34 8.22 -7.90
CA ILE A 114 -1.64 9.47 -7.57
C ILE A 114 -1.58 10.40 -8.78
N LYS A 115 -1.22 9.88 -9.96
CA LYS A 115 -1.17 10.69 -11.18
C LYS A 115 -2.54 11.30 -11.53
N LEU A 116 -3.61 10.54 -11.29
CA LEU A 116 -4.99 10.97 -11.56
C LEU A 116 -5.54 11.95 -10.53
N ASN A 117 -5.02 11.95 -9.30
CA ASN A 117 -5.52 12.76 -8.19
C ASN A 117 -4.39 13.64 -7.63
N GLN A 118 -3.71 14.45 -8.46
CA GLN A 118 -2.58 15.31 -8.04
C GLN A 118 -2.77 15.76 -6.58
N PRO A 119 -1.86 15.37 -5.66
CA PRO A 119 -2.07 15.66 -4.25
C PRO A 119 -2.16 17.18 -4.08
N GLU A 120 -3.31 17.67 -3.63
CA GLU A 120 -3.43 19.03 -3.11
C GLU A 120 -2.54 19.11 -1.88
N PHE A 121 -1.31 19.60 -2.07
CA PHE A 121 -0.41 19.94 -0.99
C PHE A 121 -1.04 21.13 -0.25
N VAL A 122 -1.72 20.87 0.86
CA VAL A 122 -2.09 21.92 1.81
C VAL A 122 -0.87 22.13 2.69
N SER A 123 -0.11 23.20 2.41
CA SER A 123 0.88 23.71 3.37
C SER A 123 0.15 24.12 4.64
N ALA A 124 0.62 23.63 5.78
CA ALA A 124 0.29 24.22 7.07
C ALA A 124 0.88 25.64 7.17
#